data_AF-A0A3L7XSB3-F1
#
_entry.id   AF-A0A3L7XSB3-F1
#
_cell.length_a   1.000
_cell.length_b   1.000
_cell.length_c   1.000
_cell.angle_alpha   90.00
_cell.angle_beta   90.00
_cell.angle_gamma   90.00
#
_symmetry.space_group_name_H-M   'P 1'
#
loop_
_entity.id
_entity.type
_entity.pdbx_description
1 polymer ?
#
loop_
_entity_poly.entity_id
_entity_poly.type
_entity_poly.pdbx_seq_one_letter_code
_entity_poly.pdbx_strand_id
1 'polypeptide(L)'
;MEQQGAFVIQAFALALAAGAERAAVYKFAEVSGSLPGFDYYGLYRTDMTARPAVESLRAVTTHFAGVRATSFVARPTHYIVRLDRGTLVTRVLWARGTLPASVRLLPTAGAGAAVLYDQFGVRRTRLLADRDGTYKLALPGADCSRPRTDCVVGGAPFLLVEEMRQTPAAQRLLPLALPGAALVPANGQ
;
A
#
# COMPACT_ATOMS: atom_id res chain seq x y z
N MET A 1 -6.49 14.23 -15.32
CA MET A 1 -7.27 13.22 -14.59
C MET A 1 -6.40 12.30 -13.73
N GLU A 2 -5.09 12.25 -13.96
CA GLU A 2 -4.17 11.47 -13.12
C GLU A 2 -4.20 11.89 -11.64
N GLN A 3 -4.41 13.17 -11.35
CA GLN A 3 -4.57 13.68 -9.99
C GLN A 3 -5.74 13.04 -9.22
N GLN A 4 -6.83 12.64 -9.90
CA GLN A 4 -7.93 11.91 -9.25
C GLN A 4 -7.43 10.55 -8.75
N GLY A 5 -6.64 9.83 -9.56
CA GLY A 5 -6.05 8.54 -9.19
C GLY A 5 -5.03 8.67 -8.06
N ALA A 6 -4.16 9.68 -8.13
CA ALA A 6 -3.24 10.02 -7.04
C ALA A 6 -3.98 10.27 -5.72
N PHE A 7 -5.05 11.07 -5.77
CA PHE A 7 -5.87 11.37 -4.60
C PHE A 7 -6.56 10.12 -4.03
N VAL A 8 -7.06 9.21 -4.86
CA VAL A 8 -7.64 7.93 -4.40
C VAL A 8 -6.62 7.14 -3.56
N ILE A 9 -5.40 6.96 -4.05
CA ILE A 9 -4.35 6.23 -3.32
C ILE A 9 -4.00 6.95 -2.01
N GLN A 10 -3.75 8.27 -2.08
CA GLN A 10 -3.34 9.09 -0.94
C GLN A 10 -4.43 9.12 0.15
N ALA A 11 -5.70 9.33 -0.23
CA ALA A 11 -6.83 9.39 0.68
C ALA A 11 -7.07 8.06 1.40
N PHE A 12 -7.04 6.93 0.68
CA PHE A 12 -7.17 5.61 1.30
C PHE A 12 -6.02 5.30 2.25
N ALA A 13 -4.78 5.63 1.87
CA ALA A 13 -3.62 5.42 2.72
C ALA A 13 -3.74 6.23 4.03
N LEU A 14 -4.09 7.51 3.92
CA LEU A 14 -4.27 8.38 5.09
C LEU A 14 -5.48 7.97 5.95
N ALA A 15 -6.60 7.58 5.35
CA ALA A 15 -7.77 7.12 6.08
C ALA A 15 -7.46 5.87 6.93
N LEU A 16 -6.81 4.86 6.33
CA LEU A 16 -6.36 3.68 7.06
C LEU A 16 -5.36 4.04 8.16
N ALA A 17 -4.41 4.94 7.88
CA ALA A 17 -3.43 5.39 8.86
C ALA A 17 -4.06 6.17 10.03
N ALA A 18 -5.20 6.83 9.81
CA ALA A 18 -5.99 7.51 10.82
C ALA A 18 -6.91 6.57 11.61
N GLY A 19 -6.89 5.26 11.34
CA GLY A 19 -7.67 4.25 12.05
C GLY A 19 -9.03 3.93 11.44
N ALA A 20 -9.32 4.40 10.22
CA ALA A 20 -10.54 3.98 9.53
C ALA A 20 -10.44 2.49 9.17
N GLU A 21 -11.46 1.72 9.54
CA GLU A 21 -11.55 0.30 9.15
C GLU A 21 -11.96 0.13 7.68
N ARG A 22 -12.71 1.11 7.14
CA ARG A 22 -13.26 1.10 5.79
C ARG A 22 -13.28 2.51 5.21
N ALA A 23 -13.02 2.61 3.91
CA ALA A 23 -13.17 3.82 3.12
C ALA A 23 -13.78 3.46 1.76
N ALA A 24 -14.48 4.40 1.14
CA ALA A 24 -15.14 4.20 -0.15
C ALA A 24 -14.96 5.44 -1.03
N VAL A 25 -14.97 5.23 -2.35
CA VAL A 25 -14.97 6.32 -3.32
C VAL A 25 -16.41 6.74 -3.59
N TYR A 26 -16.72 8.01 -3.35
CA TYR A 26 -17.90 8.66 -3.92
C TYR A 26 -17.46 9.46 -5.16
N LYS A 27 -17.99 9.23 -6.36
CA LYS A 27 -19.09 8.30 -6.74
C LYS A 27 -18.66 7.29 -7.80
N PHE A 28 -19.42 6.21 -7.92
CA PHE A 28 -19.15 5.15 -8.89
C PHE A 28 -19.17 5.67 -10.33
N ALA A 29 -20.26 6.28 -10.77
CA ALA A 29 -20.40 6.82 -12.12
C ALA A 29 -20.89 8.27 -12.09
N GLU A 30 -20.63 8.99 -13.18
CA GLU A 30 -21.23 10.31 -13.37
C GLU A 30 -22.73 10.16 -13.66
N VAL A 31 -23.56 10.83 -12.86
CA VAL A 31 -25.04 10.72 -12.92
C VAL A 31 -25.67 11.95 -13.56
N SER A 32 -24.99 13.09 -13.50
CA SER A 32 -25.44 14.37 -14.03
C SER A 32 -24.59 14.71 -15.25
N GLY A 33 -25.12 14.41 -16.44
CA GLY A 33 -24.52 14.89 -17.68
C GLY A 33 -24.48 16.41 -17.67
N SER A 34 -23.29 16.99 -17.89
CA SER A 34 -23.04 18.33 -18.43
C SER A 34 -23.74 19.55 -17.80
N LEU A 35 -24.40 19.42 -16.64
CA LEU A 35 -25.08 20.55 -16.01
C LEU A 35 -24.02 21.52 -15.42
N PRO A 36 -24.11 22.83 -15.70
CA PRO A 36 -23.21 23.82 -15.14
C PRO A 36 -23.21 23.75 -13.60
N GLY A 37 -22.03 23.67 -12.99
CA GLY A 37 -21.87 23.63 -11.54
C GLY A 37 -21.85 22.24 -10.90
N PHE A 38 -21.98 21.15 -11.68
CA PHE A 38 -21.79 19.78 -11.17
C PHE A 38 -20.36 19.30 -11.36
N ASP A 39 -19.80 18.75 -10.28
CA ASP A 39 -18.46 18.22 -10.26
C ASP A 39 -18.34 16.82 -10.89
N TYR A 40 -17.38 16.67 -11.82
CA TYR A 40 -17.12 15.44 -12.58
C TYR A 40 -16.17 14.49 -11.85
N TYR A 41 -16.63 13.86 -10.76
CA TYR A 41 -15.78 13.00 -9.91
C TYR A 41 -16.13 11.51 -9.92
N GLY A 42 -17.05 11.06 -10.78
CA GLY A 42 -17.31 9.63 -10.97
C GLY A 42 -16.06 8.83 -11.39
N LEU A 43 -15.90 7.59 -10.94
CA LEU A 43 -14.87 6.66 -11.45
C LEU A 43 -15.13 6.28 -12.92
N TYR A 44 -16.40 6.19 -13.29
CA TYR A 44 -16.87 5.97 -14.64
C TYR A 44 -17.50 7.26 -15.21
N ARG A 45 -17.32 7.48 -16.51
CA ARG A 45 -18.04 8.52 -17.25
C ARG A 45 -19.51 8.15 -17.43
N THR A 46 -20.32 9.07 -17.96
CA THR A 46 -21.75 8.83 -18.25
C THR A 46 -21.98 7.70 -19.26
N ASP A 47 -21.03 7.47 -20.17
CA ASP A 47 -21.01 6.36 -21.13
C ASP A 47 -20.42 5.05 -20.56
N MET A 48 -20.21 4.99 -19.24
CA MET A 48 -19.60 3.85 -18.53
C MET A 48 -18.16 3.54 -18.92
N THR A 49 -17.47 4.43 -19.64
CA THR A 49 -16.04 4.27 -19.86
C THR A 49 -15.26 4.56 -18.58
N ALA A 50 -14.31 3.68 -18.24
CA ALA A 50 -13.48 3.83 -17.06
C ALA A 50 -12.57 5.07 -17.16
N ARG A 51 -12.39 5.75 -16.03
CA ARG A 51 -11.34 6.77 -15.88
C ARG A 51 -10.08 6.12 -15.27
N PRO A 52 -8.90 6.76 -15.41
CA PRO A 52 -7.66 6.25 -14.82
C PRO A 52 -7.73 5.94 -13.32
N ALA A 53 -8.59 6.65 -12.57
CA ALA A 53 -8.80 6.41 -11.15
C ALA A 53 -9.35 5.02 -10.81
N VAL A 54 -9.97 4.31 -11.77
CA VAL A 54 -10.38 2.90 -11.60
C VAL A 54 -9.17 2.00 -11.36
N GLU A 55 -8.08 2.21 -12.10
CA GLU A 55 -6.84 1.43 -11.90
C GLU A 55 -6.14 1.79 -10.60
N SER A 56 -6.19 3.06 -10.18
CA SER A 56 -5.74 3.44 -8.84
C SER A 56 -6.56 2.78 -7.74
N LEU A 57 -7.89 2.68 -7.88
CA LEU A 57 -8.73 1.94 -6.93
C LEU A 57 -8.40 0.44 -6.95
N ARG A 58 -8.13 -0.16 -8.12
CA ARG A 58 -7.65 -1.54 -8.21
C ARG A 58 -6.34 -1.71 -7.44
N ALA A 59 -5.39 -0.79 -7.60
CA ALA A 59 -4.14 -0.79 -6.86
C ALA A 59 -4.35 -0.68 -5.35
N VAL A 60 -5.27 0.17 -4.87
CA VAL A 60 -5.70 0.21 -3.47
C VAL A 60 -6.20 -1.16 -3.02
N THR A 61 -7.18 -1.74 -3.71
CA THR A 61 -7.76 -3.04 -3.31
C THR A 61 -6.76 -4.20 -3.35
N THR A 62 -5.69 -4.09 -4.16
CA THR A 62 -4.67 -5.14 -4.27
C THR A 62 -3.58 -4.97 -3.21
N HIS A 63 -3.08 -3.75 -3.04
CA HIS A 63 -1.90 -3.48 -2.22
C HIS A 63 -2.24 -3.07 -0.78
N PHE A 64 -3.50 -2.72 -0.48
CA PHE A 64 -3.94 -2.34 0.87
C PHE A 64 -4.85 -3.40 1.51
N ALA A 65 -5.24 -4.44 0.78
CA ALA A 65 -6.09 -5.50 1.33
C ALA A 65 -5.40 -6.23 2.49
N GLY A 66 -6.13 -6.46 3.58
CA GLY A 66 -5.65 -7.21 4.74
C GLY A 66 -4.68 -6.44 5.63
N VAL A 67 -4.72 -5.11 5.62
CA VAL A 67 -3.98 -4.27 6.56
C VAL A 67 -4.38 -4.59 8.00
N ARG A 68 -3.36 -4.75 8.85
CA ARG A 68 -3.45 -5.10 10.27
C ARG A 68 -2.92 -4.00 11.18
N ALA A 69 -1.92 -3.29 10.70
CA ALA A 69 -1.31 -2.17 11.42
C ALA A 69 -0.84 -1.10 10.44
N THR A 70 -0.88 0.15 10.89
CA THR A 70 -0.51 1.30 10.07
C THR A 70 0.42 2.23 10.82
N SER A 71 1.23 2.98 10.09
CA SER A 71 1.89 4.16 10.61
C SER A 71 2.00 5.24 9.55
N PHE A 72 2.06 6.49 9.98
CA PHE A 72 2.19 7.65 9.11
C PHE A 72 3.36 8.51 9.55
N VAL A 73 4.17 8.94 8.58
CA VAL A 73 5.29 9.85 8.79
C VAL A 73 5.14 11.03 7.86
N ALA A 74 5.05 12.21 8.47
CA ALA A 74 5.16 13.49 7.80
C ALA A 74 6.60 13.97 7.79
N ARG A 75 7.13 14.25 6.59
CA ARG A 75 8.40 14.95 6.40
C ARG A 75 8.14 16.31 5.74
N PRO A 76 9.11 17.23 5.74
CA PRO A 76 8.96 18.51 5.04
C PRO A 76 8.63 18.34 3.55
N THR A 77 9.24 17.36 2.88
CA THR A 77 9.14 17.19 1.42
C THR A 77 8.19 16.10 0.95
N HIS A 78 7.88 15.11 1.80
CA HIS A 78 7.13 13.92 1.39
C HIS A 78 6.33 13.33 2.55
N TYR A 79 5.37 12.49 2.20
CA TYR A 79 4.62 11.64 3.12
C TYR A 79 4.98 10.17 2.91
N ILE A 80 4.93 9.42 4.01
CA ILE A 80 5.06 7.96 4.00
C ILE A 80 3.95 7.38 4.86
N VAL A 81 3.13 6.53 4.27
CA VAL A 81 2.20 5.67 5.01
C VAL A 81 2.68 4.24 4.91
N ARG A 82 2.87 3.58 6.05
CA ARG A 82 3.18 2.15 6.12
C ARG A 82 1.90 1.39 6.42
N LEU A 83 1.67 0.34 5.62
CA LEU A 83 0.53 -0.56 5.70
C LEU A 83 1.06 -1.98 5.90
N ASP A 84 0.95 -2.50 7.12
CA ASP A 84 1.36 -3.87 7.47
C ASP A 84 0.25 -4.86 7.17
N ARG A 85 0.55 -5.89 6.38
CA ARG A 85 -0.39 -6.95 5.99
C ARG A 85 0.06 -8.33 6.46
N GLY A 86 1.03 -8.41 7.38
CA GLY A 86 1.64 -9.64 7.86
C GLY A 86 2.77 -10.13 6.95
N THR A 87 2.44 -10.83 5.86
CA THR A 87 3.46 -11.34 4.92
C THR A 87 3.93 -10.31 3.89
N LEU A 88 3.20 -9.20 3.78
CA LEU A 88 3.51 -8.08 2.91
C LEU A 88 3.48 -6.78 3.73
N VAL A 89 4.37 -5.86 3.40
CA VAL A 89 4.32 -4.48 3.89
C VAL A 89 4.26 -3.56 2.68
N THR A 90 3.29 -2.67 2.66
CA THR A 90 3.16 -1.66 1.60
C THR A 90 3.46 -0.29 2.17
N ARG A 91 4.48 0.38 1.64
CA ARG A 91 4.77 1.78 1.95
C ARG A 91 4.27 2.63 0.79
N VAL A 92 3.36 3.55 1.08
CA VAL A 92 2.81 4.52 0.13
C VAL A 92 3.57 5.82 0.31
N LEU A 93 4.18 6.33 -0.76
CA LEU A 93 5.06 7.50 -0.70
C LEU A 93 4.68 8.51 -1.77
N TRP A 94 4.65 9.80 -1.41
CA TRP A 94 4.46 10.87 -2.37
C TRP A 94 5.07 12.20 -1.91
N ALA A 95 5.44 13.04 -2.87
CA ALA A 95 5.91 14.40 -2.60
C ALA A 95 4.74 15.30 -2.14
N ARG A 96 5.02 16.22 -1.22
CA ARG A 96 4.00 17.12 -0.64
C ARG A 96 3.66 18.32 -1.52
N GLY A 97 4.59 18.76 -2.36
CA GLY A 97 4.44 19.97 -3.18
C GLY A 97 4.90 19.74 -4.61
N THR A 98 5.04 20.84 -5.36
CA THR A 98 5.42 20.85 -6.79
C THR A 98 6.80 20.30 -7.07
N LEU A 99 7.71 20.33 -6.09
CA LEU A 99 9.08 19.88 -6.27
C LEU A 99 9.17 18.35 -6.09
N PRO A 100 9.90 17.65 -6.97
CA PRO A 100 10.26 16.26 -6.74
C PRO A 100 10.98 16.06 -5.40
N ALA A 101 10.75 14.92 -4.75
CA ALA A 101 11.37 14.59 -3.48
C ALA A 101 12.25 13.34 -3.60
N SER A 102 13.49 13.43 -3.11
CA SER A 102 14.38 12.26 -2.97
C SER A 102 14.20 11.63 -1.60
N VAL A 103 13.96 10.33 -1.57
CA VAL A 103 13.73 9.57 -0.33
C VAL A 103 14.74 8.43 -0.22
N ARG A 104 15.34 8.31 0.97
CA ARG A 104 16.19 7.17 1.35
C ARG A 104 15.49 6.38 2.45
N LEU A 105 15.33 5.07 2.26
CA LEU A 105 14.62 4.19 3.19
C LEU A 105 15.43 2.96 3.49
N LEU A 106 15.50 2.58 4.76
CA LEU A 106 15.88 1.22 5.10
C LEU A 106 14.72 0.27 4.75
N PRO A 107 15.01 -0.95 4.26
CA PRO A 107 14.02 -2.01 4.12
C PRO A 107 13.28 -2.25 5.44
N THR A 108 12.05 -2.77 5.37
CA THR A 108 11.38 -3.25 6.59
C THR A 108 12.21 -4.40 7.17
N ALA A 109 12.44 -4.38 8.49
CA ALA A 109 13.16 -5.45 9.15
C ALA A 109 12.51 -6.82 8.85
N GLY A 110 13.29 -7.74 8.27
CA GLY A 110 12.78 -9.04 7.80
C GLY A 110 12.28 -9.07 6.36
N ALA A 111 12.33 -7.97 5.60
CA ALA A 111 12.00 -7.97 4.18
C ALA A 111 13.01 -8.83 3.37
N GLY A 112 12.49 -9.69 2.49
CA GLY A 112 13.26 -10.53 1.57
C GLY A 112 13.29 -9.99 0.14
N ALA A 113 12.25 -9.29 -0.28
CA ALA A 113 12.15 -8.67 -1.58
C ALA A 113 11.38 -7.35 -1.51
N ALA A 114 11.65 -6.45 -2.46
CA ALA A 114 10.97 -5.17 -2.58
C ALA A 114 10.67 -4.87 -4.05
N VAL A 115 9.43 -4.48 -4.35
CA VAL A 115 8.96 -4.13 -5.69
C VAL A 115 8.27 -2.78 -5.62
N LEU A 116 8.64 -1.89 -6.54
CA LEU A 116 8.04 -0.58 -6.69
C LEU A 116 6.94 -0.64 -7.76
N TYR A 117 5.76 -0.14 -7.42
CA TYR A 117 4.64 0.05 -8.33
C TYR A 117 4.27 1.54 -8.39
N ASP A 118 3.69 1.95 -9.51
CA ASP A 118 3.12 3.29 -9.64
C ASP A 118 1.68 3.39 -9.10
N GLN A 119 1.09 4.58 -9.22
CA GLN A 119 -0.26 4.88 -8.73
C GLN A 119 -1.38 4.08 -9.42
N PHE A 120 -1.09 3.38 -10.52
CA PHE A 120 -2.03 2.53 -11.24
C PHE A 120 -1.82 1.05 -10.93
N GLY A 121 -0.89 0.71 -10.03
CA GLY A 121 -0.55 -0.67 -9.70
C GLY A 121 0.33 -1.35 -10.75
N VAL A 122 0.92 -0.59 -11.68
CA VAL A 122 1.85 -1.15 -12.66
C VAL A 122 3.21 -1.30 -12.03
N ARG A 123 3.78 -2.50 -12.12
CA ARG A 123 5.13 -2.80 -11.62
C ARG A 123 6.16 -1.99 -12.40
N ARG A 124 6.93 -1.17 -11.69
CA ARG A 124 8.02 -0.38 -12.26
C ARG A 124 9.33 -1.16 -12.26
N THR A 125 9.75 -1.62 -11.08
CA THR A 125 11.03 -2.33 -10.92
C THR A 125 11.10 -3.07 -9.59
N ARG A 126 12.03 -4.04 -9.50
CA ARG A 126 12.44 -4.61 -8.21
C ARG A 126 13.50 -3.69 -7.60
N LEU A 127 13.33 -3.31 -6.34
CA LEU A 127 14.32 -2.49 -5.64
C LEU A 127 15.39 -3.37 -5.00
N LEU A 128 16.64 -2.93 -5.15
CA LEU A 128 17.78 -3.46 -4.44
C LEU A 128 18.30 -2.36 -3.52
N ALA A 129 18.66 -2.73 -2.30
CA ALA A 129 19.30 -1.81 -1.39
C ALA A 129 20.69 -1.44 -1.93
N ASP A 130 21.09 -0.18 -1.76
CA ASP A 130 22.44 0.25 -2.09
C ASP A 130 23.48 -0.24 -1.07
N ARG A 131 24.73 0.20 -1.22
CA ARG A 131 25.83 -0.19 -0.32
C ARG A 131 25.58 0.21 1.14
N ASP A 132 24.76 1.23 1.37
CA ASP A 132 24.37 1.70 2.70
C ASP A 132 23.14 0.94 3.23
N GLY A 133 22.65 -0.07 2.51
CA GLY A 133 21.47 -0.83 2.87
C GLY A 133 20.16 -0.08 2.63
N THR A 134 20.15 0.98 1.83
CA THR A 134 18.97 1.85 1.62
C THR A 134 18.37 1.74 0.21
N TYR A 135 17.05 1.83 0.11
CA TYR A 135 16.36 2.14 -1.14
C TYR A 135 16.42 3.63 -1.40
N LYS A 136 16.74 4.01 -2.64
CA LYS A 136 16.70 5.38 -3.14
C LYS A 136 15.54 5.54 -4.10
N LEU A 137 14.65 6.48 -3.81
CA LEU A 137 13.44 6.75 -4.59
C LEU A 137 13.38 8.23 -4.95
N ALA A 138 13.06 8.53 -6.21
CA ALA A 138 12.75 9.87 -6.67
C ALA A 138 11.23 9.97 -6.87
N LEU A 139 10.56 10.68 -5.96
CA LEU A 139 9.12 10.91 -6.01
C LEU A 139 8.81 12.09 -6.93
N PRO A 140 7.86 11.96 -7.87
CA PRO A 140 7.46 13.08 -8.70
C PRO A 140 6.79 14.16 -7.85
N GLY A 141 6.99 15.42 -8.24
CA GLY A 141 6.28 16.56 -7.65
C GLY A 141 4.79 16.57 -8.00
N ALA A 142 4.02 17.37 -7.28
CA ALA A 142 2.61 17.62 -7.57
C ALA A 142 2.45 18.33 -8.92
N ASP A 143 1.52 17.85 -9.73
CA ASP A 143 1.07 18.55 -10.93
C ASP A 143 0.11 19.67 -10.51
N CYS A 144 0.53 20.92 -10.71
CA CYS A 144 -0.26 22.11 -10.39
C CYS A 144 -0.57 22.95 -11.64
N SER A 145 -0.70 22.29 -12.79
CA SER A 145 -0.98 22.90 -14.09
C SER A 145 -2.30 23.67 -14.18
N ARG A 146 -3.17 23.63 -13.15
CA ARG A 146 -4.44 24.38 -13.14
C ARG A 146 -4.30 25.70 -12.37
N PRO A 147 -4.35 26.86 -13.06
CA PRO A 147 -3.94 28.17 -12.52
C PRO A 147 -4.88 28.79 -11.46
N ARG A 148 -5.86 28.06 -10.93
CA ARG A 148 -6.87 28.58 -9.98
C ARG A 148 -7.16 27.71 -8.77
N THR A 149 -6.49 26.57 -8.66
CA THR A 149 -6.55 25.71 -7.48
C THR A 149 -5.14 25.60 -6.95
N ASP A 150 -4.98 25.80 -5.64
CA ASP A 150 -3.75 25.42 -4.95
C ASP A 150 -3.40 23.96 -5.29
N CYS A 151 -2.14 23.58 -5.09
CA CYS A 151 -1.68 22.20 -5.24
C CYS A 151 -2.36 21.28 -4.19
N VAL A 152 -3.63 20.95 -4.41
CA VAL A 152 -4.49 20.24 -3.46
C VAL A 152 -4.20 18.75 -3.39
N VAL A 153 -3.64 18.17 -4.45
CA VAL A 153 -3.19 16.78 -4.50
C VAL A 153 -1.66 16.78 -4.58
N GLY A 154 -1.02 15.98 -3.73
CA GLY A 154 0.43 15.82 -3.78
C GLY A 154 0.89 15.09 -5.04
N GLY A 155 2.21 14.88 -5.18
CA GLY A 155 2.80 14.15 -6.29
C GLY A 155 2.21 12.75 -6.50
N ALA A 156 2.35 12.21 -7.71
CA ALA A 156 1.89 10.86 -8.03
C ALA A 156 2.52 9.84 -7.04
N PRO A 157 1.71 9.06 -6.30
CA PRO A 157 2.22 8.18 -5.28
C PRO A 157 2.90 6.94 -5.87
N PHE A 158 3.91 6.46 -5.15
CA PHE A 158 4.48 5.14 -5.35
C PHE A 158 4.06 4.18 -4.25
N LEU A 159 3.92 2.92 -4.64
CA LEU A 159 3.62 1.79 -3.77
C LEU A 159 4.87 0.92 -3.71
N LEU A 160 5.63 1.03 -2.64
CA LEU A 160 6.74 0.13 -2.35
C LEU A 160 6.19 -1.08 -1.58
N VAL A 161 6.14 -2.23 -2.23
CA VAL A 161 5.67 -3.49 -1.64
C VAL A 161 6.88 -4.34 -1.27
N GLU A 162 6.98 -4.67 0.01
CA GLU A 162 8.02 -5.51 0.58
C GLU A 162 7.42 -6.86 0.98
N GLU A 163 8.03 -7.94 0.50
CA GLU A 163 7.70 -9.30 0.91
C GLU A 163 8.51 -9.68 2.14
N MET A 164 7.82 -10.06 3.21
CA MET A 164 8.47 -10.46 4.45
C MET A 164 8.99 -11.88 4.32
N ARG A 165 10.24 -12.13 4.73
CA ARG A 165 10.74 -13.50 4.86
C ARG A 165 9.86 -14.22 5.88
N GLN A 166 9.29 -15.34 5.47
CA GLN A 166 8.67 -16.22 6.43
C GLN A 166 9.78 -16.86 7.26
N THR A 167 9.86 -16.50 8.54
CA THR A 167 10.60 -17.32 9.48
C THR A 167 9.88 -18.68 9.49
N PRO A 168 10.57 -19.80 9.23
CA PRO A 168 9.94 -21.10 9.45
C PRO A 168 9.41 -21.09 10.87
N ALA A 169 8.10 -21.31 11.04
CA ALA A 169 7.56 -21.54 12.36
C ALA A 169 8.42 -22.65 12.96
N ALA A 170 9.05 -22.39 14.11
CA ALA A 170 9.71 -23.44 14.87
C ALA A 170 8.66 -24.54 15.00
N GLN A 171 8.83 -25.63 14.24
CA GLN A 171 7.96 -26.78 14.34
C GLN A 171 8.03 -27.12 15.82
N ARG A 172 6.90 -26.95 16.53
CA ARG A 172 6.75 -27.52 17.85
C ARG A 172 6.99 -29.00 17.62
N LEU A 173 8.22 -29.45 17.87
CA LEU A 173 8.56 -30.83 18.09
C LEU A 173 7.70 -31.23 19.27
N LEU A 174 6.51 -31.75 18.96
CA LEU A 174 5.74 -32.53 19.90
C LEU A 174 6.71 -33.63 20.34
N PRO A 175 7.04 -33.74 21.63
CA PRO A 175 7.86 -34.84 22.09
C PRO A 175 7.17 -36.12 21.64
N LEU A 176 7.87 -36.99 20.92
CA LEU A 176 7.39 -38.34 20.65
C LEU A 176 7.08 -38.97 22.01
N ALA A 177 5.79 -39.22 22.25
CA ALA A 177 5.40 -40.08 23.35
C ALA A 177 5.98 -41.47 23.07
N LEU A 178 6.98 -41.86 23.85
CA LEU A 178 7.49 -43.22 23.87
C LEU A 178 6.33 -44.15 24.28
N PRO A 179 5.97 -45.16 23.48
CA PRO A 179 5.02 -46.17 23.93
C PRO A 179 5.60 -46.89 25.15
N GLY A 180 4.81 -46.91 26.23
CA GLY A 180 5.20 -47.46 27.52
C GLY A 180 5.64 -48.91 27.43
N ALA A 181 6.73 -49.21 28.14
CA ALA A 181 7.17 -50.56 28.42
C ALA A 181 6.08 -51.32 29.21
N ALA A 182 5.83 -52.54 28.78
CA ALA A 182 4.86 -53.46 29.38
C ALA A 182 5.26 -53.86 30.80
N LEU A 183 4.25 -53.99 31.68
CA LEU A 183 4.33 -54.75 32.92
C LEU A 183 3.40 -55.96 32.78
N VAL A 184 4.00 -57.12 32.57
CA VAL A 184 3.36 -58.43 32.63
C VAL A 184 3.19 -58.80 34.11
N PRO A 185 1.99 -59.13 34.62
CA PRO A 185 1.87 -59.68 35.95
C PRO A 185 2.28 -61.16 35.95
N ALA A 186 3.11 -61.52 36.93
CA ALA A 186 3.57 -62.88 37.18
C ALA A 186 2.43 -63.77 37.70
N ASN A 187 2.38 -65.00 37.19
CA ASN A 187 1.55 -66.10 37.69
C ASN A 187 1.79 -66.35 39.19
N GLY A 188 0.71 -66.64 39.92
CA GLY A 188 0.76 -67.11 41.30
C GLY A 188 -0.46 -67.95 41.69
N GLN A 189 -0.26 -69.28 41.63
CA GLN A 189 -1.00 -70.41 42.23
C GLN A 189 -2.38 -70.79 41.68
#